data_AF-A0A8S9A870-F1
#
_entry.id   AF-A0A8S9A870-F1
#
_cell.length_a   1.000
_cell.length_b   1.000
_cell.length_c   1.000
_cell.angle_alpha   90.00
_cell.angle_beta   90.00
_cell.angle_gamma   90.00
#
_symmetry.space_group_name_H-M   'P 1'
#
loop_
_entity.id
_entity.type
_entity.pdbx_description
1 polymer ?
#
loop_
_entity_poly.entity_id
_entity_poly.type
_entity_poly.pdbx_seq_one_letter_code
_entity_poly.pdbx_strand_id
1 'polypeptide(L)'
;MAHCTHDLTWQQIQNIDSRQTSTVHTSYMSVDPNSKLWTLAGVMHGPQESTSRHRVLQDFRAIRLKPNNIPSNLSNRHSCNYKMASTTAPSSLESFLNTLPPDLFDQTTLISLASTVAILVAAYSLSRLALDPKTTTSCYRFLFIWHAFDALIHFCLEGSFLYHCFFSSAPLGHLDPKEVFVDPYNYLGRIDKVHGAQAVAGRFVEGLVGGPAKAGAVDGLDGGFLEKIVKGTAELWMVYAKADKRWAGVDLSVVSLELLTVFVVGPMACWVCYDIAKKNSRVNIIMIMIATAEIYGGWMTFCPEWLVGSVNLDTSNWMYLWLYLTFFNGLWVVIPAYVIYVASGEIMDAFKVRDAAAKVKKSL
;
A
#
# COMPACT_ATOMS: atom_id res chain seq x y z
N MET A 1 -44.99 39.87 -7.64
CA MET A 1 -44.46 38.96 -8.69
C MET A 1 -43.51 37.99 -8.01
N ALA A 2 -43.72 36.70 -8.26
CA ALA A 2 -43.10 35.59 -7.51
C ALA A 2 -41.67 35.25 -7.97
N HIS A 3 -40.96 34.59 -7.05
CA HIS A 3 -39.66 33.91 -7.04
C HIS A 3 -39.11 33.28 -8.35
N CYS A 4 -37.76 33.20 -8.45
CA CYS A 4 -37.03 31.92 -8.33
C CYS A 4 -35.50 32.12 -8.22
N THR A 5 -34.93 31.77 -7.06
CA THR A 5 -33.51 31.46 -6.86
C THR A 5 -33.34 29.94 -7.03
N HIS A 6 -32.32 29.49 -7.77
CA HIS A 6 -32.00 28.07 -7.89
C HIS A 6 -30.84 27.71 -6.95
N ASP A 7 -31.19 27.33 -5.72
CA ASP A 7 -30.34 26.52 -4.85
C ASP A 7 -30.51 25.05 -5.25
N LEU A 8 -29.42 24.37 -5.60
CA LEU A 8 -29.40 22.93 -5.83
C LEU A 8 -29.15 22.24 -4.48
N THR A 9 -30.17 21.57 -3.94
CA THR A 9 -30.08 20.77 -2.71
C THR A 9 -29.39 19.43 -2.97
N TRP A 10 -28.60 18.94 -2.00
CA TRP A 10 -27.81 17.70 -2.02
C TRP A 10 -28.53 16.41 -2.51
N GLN A 11 -29.87 16.37 -2.47
CA GLN A 11 -30.66 15.26 -3.03
C GLN A 11 -30.61 15.17 -4.56
N GLN A 12 -30.29 16.25 -5.27
CA GLN A 12 -30.24 16.25 -6.74
C GLN A 12 -28.93 15.67 -7.29
N ILE A 13 -27.84 15.69 -6.51
CA ILE A 13 -26.56 15.06 -6.88
C ILE A 13 -26.64 13.54 -6.75
N GLN A 14 -27.35 13.02 -5.74
CA GLN A 14 -27.59 11.58 -5.58
C GLN A 14 -28.44 10.97 -6.73
N ASN A 15 -29.29 11.78 -7.39
CA ASN A 15 -30.14 11.31 -8.50
C ASN A 15 -29.43 11.22 -9.86
N ILE A 16 -28.21 11.75 -9.97
CA ILE A 16 -27.37 11.58 -11.17
C ILE A 16 -26.61 10.24 -11.10
N ASP A 17 -26.26 9.80 -9.90
CA ASP A 17 -25.54 8.54 -9.66
C ASP A 17 -26.46 7.31 -9.64
N SER A 18 -27.73 7.47 -9.22
CA SER A 18 -28.71 6.39 -9.16
C SER A 18 -29.27 5.92 -10.51
N ARG A 19 -29.00 6.62 -11.62
CA ARG A 19 -29.44 6.19 -12.97
C ARG A 19 -28.51 5.18 -13.64
N GLN A 20 -27.36 4.83 -13.04
CA GLN A 20 -26.45 3.81 -13.58
C GLN A 20 -26.51 2.45 -12.88
N THR A 21 -27.37 2.25 -11.88
CA THR A 21 -27.53 0.95 -11.20
C THR A 21 -28.92 0.36 -11.42
N SER A 22 -29.10 -0.27 -12.58
CA SER A 22 -30.28 -1.12 -12.84
C SER A 22 -30.20 -2.42 -12.04
N THR A 23 -31.02 -2.50 -10.99
CA THR A 23 -31.82 -3.66 -10.55
C THR A 23 -31.14 -5.04 -10.43
N VAL A 24 -30.78 -5.42 -9.19
CA VAL A 24 -30.81 -6.83 -8.74
C VAL A 24 -31.78 -6.93 -7.56
N HIS A 25 -32.95 -7.53 -7.81
CA HIS A 25 -33.91 -7.90 -6.77
C HIS A 25 -33.29 -9.00 -5.90
N THR A 26 -33.07 -8.71 -4.61
CA THR A 26 -32.76 -9.73 -3.60
C THR A 26 -34.07 -10.13 -2.91
N SER A 27 -34.55 -11.34 -3.21
CA SER A 27 -35.62 -11.99 -2.45
C SER A 27 -35.06 -12.55 -1.15
N TYR A 28 -35.66 -12.20 -0.02
CA TYR A 28 -35.34 -12.78 1.29
C TYR A 28 -35.68 -14.27 1.32
N MET A 29 -34.67 -15.14 1.44
CA MET A 29 -34.85 -16.52 1.89
C MET A 29 -34.61 -16.59 3.39
N SER A 30 -35.65 -16.96 4.13
CA SER A 30 -35.61 -17.36 5.53
C SER A 30 -34.72 -18.59 5.68
N VAL A 31 -33.77 -18.54 6.63
CA VAL A 31 -32.88 -19.67 6.98
C VAL A 31 -33.33 -20.25 8.33
N ASP A 32 -33.66 -21.54 8.31
CA ASP A 32 -34.04 -22.37 9.46
C ASP A 32 -32.83 -22.61 10.39
N PRO A 33 -32.92 -22.44 11.73
CA PRO A 33 -31.76 -22.48 12.63
C PRO A 33 -31.19 -23.88 12.97
N ASN A 34 -31.64 -24.99 12.35
CA ASN A 34 -31.37 -26.34 12.88
C ASN A 34 -30.79 -27.38 11.92
N SER A 35 -29.78 -27.05 11.11
CA SER A 35 -29.00 -28.08 10.39
C SER A 35 -27.50 -28.03 10.72
N LYS A 36 -27.09 -28.87 11.68
CA LYS A 36 -25.71 -29.34 11.81
C LYS A 36 -25.47 -30.41 10.74
N LEU A 37 -24.35 -30.35 10.01
CA LEU A 37 -23.46 -31.48 9.68
C LEU A 37 -22.33 -31.05 8.73
N TRP A 38 -21.11 -31.43 9.10
CA TRP A 38 -19.88 -31.36 8.30
C TRP A 38 -19.78 -32.58 7.37
N THR A 39 -19.44 -32.44 6.08
CA THR A 39 -18.61 -33.45 5.36
C THR A 39 -18.01 -32.89 4.05
N LEU A 40 -16.71 -33.17 3.83
CA LEU A 40 -16.00 -33.09 2.55
C LEU A 40 -16.48 -34.18 1.57
N ALA A 41 -16.52 -33.88 0.26
CA ALA A 41 -16.02 -34.71 -0.86
C ALA A 41 -16.48 -34.12 -2.21
N GLY A 42 -15.61 -34.20 -3.23
CA GLY A 42 -15.85 -33.61 -4.54
C GLY A 42 -16.48 -34.53 -5.60
N VAL A 43 -16.33 -34.06 -6.84
CA VAL A 43 -16.48 -34.74 -8.14
C VAL A 43 -17.88 -34.75 -8.77
N MET A 44 -17.84 -34.35 -10.05
CA MET A 44 -18.82 -34.30 -11.12
C MET A 44 -19.91 -35.39 -11.14
N HIS A 45 -21.15 -34.97 -11.40
CA HIS A 45 -21.90 -35.24 -12.64
C HIS A 45 -23.30 -34.65 -12.53
N GLY A 46 -23.74 -33.89 -13.54
CA GLY A 46 -25.14 -33.49 -13.67
C GLY A 46 -26.00 -34.62 -14.23
N PRO A 47 -27.34 -34.54 -14.06
CA PRO A 47 -28.27 -35.22 -14.95
C PRO A 47 -29.11 -34.23 -15.77
N GLN A 48 -29.22 -34.56 -17.06
CA GLN A 48 -30.24 -34.09 -17.98
C GLN A 48 -31.64 -34.59 -17.59
N GLU A 49 -32.66 -33.78 -17.85
CA GLU A 49 -33.95 -34.15 -18.45
C GLU A 49 -34.56 -32.83 -19.00
N SER A 50 -34.58 -32.54 -20.31
CA SER A 50 -35.51 -33.03 -21.35
C SER A 50 -36.98 -32.94 -20.86
N THR A 51 -37.91 -32.16 -21.41
CA THR A 51 -38.17 -31.78 -22.80
C THR A 51 -39.22 -30.66 -22.83
N SER A 52 -39.00 -29.62 -23.65
CA SER A 52 -40.05 -28.88 -24.37
C SER A 52 -39.40 -28.05 -25.47
N ARG A 53 -39.00 -28.74 -26.55
CA ARG A 53 -38.70 -28.10 -27.84
C ARG A 53 -40.03 -27.64 -28.42
N HIS A 54 -40.20 -26.34 -28.69
CA HIS A 54 -40.91 -25.74 -29.84
C HIS A 54 -41.03 -24.21 -29.68
N ARG A 55 -39.96 -23.48 -30.04
CA ARG A 55 -39.94 -22.12 -30.66
C ARG A 55 -38.58 -21.48 -30.47
N VAL A 56 -37.68 -21.76 -31.40
CA VAL A 56 -36.54 -20.90 -31.72
C VAL A 56 -36.76 -20.44 -33.15
N LEU A 57 -36.42 -19.18 -33.42
CA LEU A 57 -36.49 -18.46 -34.71
C LEU A 57 -37.79 -17.68 -34.96
N GLN A 58 -37.94 -16.55 -34.27
CA GLN A 58 -38.39 -15.27 -34.84
C GLN A 58 -38.11 -14.15 -33.82
N ASP A 59 -37.88 -12.93 -34.30
CA ASP A 59 -37.64 -11.68 -33.54
C ASP A 59 -36.19 -11.22 -33.31
N PHE A 60 -35.36 -11.28 -34.36
CA PHE A 60 -34.35 -10.25 -34.61
C PHE A 60 -34.53 -9.65 -36.03
N ARG A 61 -35.65 -8.94 -36.23
CA ARG A 61 -35.85 -8.01 -37.35
C ARG A 61 -36.84 -6.93 -36.95
N ALA A 62 -36.37 -5.76 -36.50
CA ALA A 62 -36.96 -4.46 -36.82
C ALA A 62 -36.30 -3.32 -36.02
N ILE A 63 -35.16 -2.79 -36.47
CA ILE A 63 -34.93 -1.33 -36.53
C ILE A 63 -34.10 -1.07 -37.80
N ARG A 64 -34.81 -0.85 -38.92
CA ARG A 64 -34.26 -0.40 -40.20
C ARG A 64 -34.30 1.12 -40.18
N LEU A 65 -33.18 1.79 -39.90
CA LEU A 65 -33.05 3.24 -40.08
C LEU A 65 -33.05 3.56 -41.59
N LYS A 66 -33.90 4.50 -42.02
CA LYS A 66 -33.97 5.02 -43.38
C LYS A 66 -32.73 5.88 -43.68
N PRO A 67 -32.10 5.79 -44.86
CA PRO A 67 -31.11 6.76 -45.30
C PRO A 67 -31.84 7.98 -45.88
N ASN A 68 -31.57 9.17 -45.36
CA ASN A 68 -31.59 10.47 -46.06
C ASN A 68 -31.51 11.61 -45.03
N ASN A 69 -30.32 12.21 -44.93
CA ASN A 69 -30.04 13.63 -44.65
C ASN A 69 -28.60 13.74 -44.11
N ILE A 70 -27.64 13.87 -45.03
CA ILE A 70 -26.24 14.21 -44.74
C ILE A 70 -26.10 15.72 -44.97
N PRO A 71 -25.80 16.54 -43.95
CA PRO A 71 -25.24 17.86 -44.17
C PRO A 71 -23.78 17.71 -44.62
N SER A 72 -23.49 18.19 -45.83
CA SER A 72 -22.14 18.29 -46.37
C SER A 72 -21.37 19.42 -45.70
N ASN A 73 -20.55 19.11 -44.69
CA ASN A 73 -19.33 19.87 -44.35
C ASN A 73 -18.56 19.18 -43.23
N LEU A 74 -17.64 18.28 -43.59
CA LEU A 74 -16.55 17.84 -42.71
C LEU A 74 -15.35 17.39 -43.55
N SER A 75 -14.79 18.32 -44.32
CA SER A 75 -13.40 18.20 -44.78
C SER A 75 -12.51 18.79 -43.68
N ASN A 76 -12.06 17.96 -42.75
CA ASN A 76 -10.81 18.14 -42.02
C ASN A 76 -10.39 16.78 -41.45
N ARG A 77 -9.71 15.98 -42.28
CA ARG A 77 -8.91 14.86 -41.79
C ARG A 77 -7.72 15.43 -41.04
N HIS A 78 -7.82 15.54 -39.72
CA HIS A 78 -6.61 15.56 -38.89
C HIS A 78 -6.13 14.10 -38.78
N SER A 79 -5.02 13.80 -39.46
CA SER A 79 -4.23 12.60 -39.17
C SER A 79 -3.86 12.61 -37.69
N CYS A 80 -4.38 11.66 -36.92
CA CYS A 80 -3.82 11.31 -35.62
C CYS A 80 -2.43 10.72 -35.83
N ASN A 81 -1.41 11.57 -35.74
CA ASN A 81 -0.04 11.13 -35.54
C ASN A 81 0.07 10.61 -34.10
N TYR A 82 0.06 9.29 -33.91
CA TYR A 82 0.66 8.70 -32.72
C TYR A 82 2.17 8.97 -32.80
N LYS A 83 2.64 10.00 -32.09
CA LYS A 83 4.05 10.16 -31.76
C LYS A 83 4.38 9.01 -30.81
N MET A 84 5.01 7.95 -31.31
CA MET A 84 5.76 7.05 -30.45
C MET A 84 6.80 7.90 -29.70
N ALA A 85 6.71 7.96 -28.37
CA ALA A 85 7.74 8.56 -27.56
C ALA A 85 9.02 7.73 -27.77
N SER A 86 10.00 8.35 -28.43
CA SER A 86 11.34 7.80 -28.59
C SER A 86 11.98 7.70 -27.20
N THR A 87 12.11 6.48 -26.68
CA THR A 87 12.87 6.18 -25.47
C THR A 87 14.37 6.23 -25.78
N THR A 88 14.89 7.43 -26.02
CA THR A 88 16.34 7.67 -26.07
C THR A 88 16.82 7.97 -24.65
N ALA A 89 17.74 7.14 -24.14
CA ALA A 89 18.42 7.41 -22.87
C ALA A 89 19.12 8.79 -22.92
N PRO A 90 19.11 9.57 -21.83
CA PRO A 90 19.74 10.89 -21.78
C PRO A 90 21.23 10.78 -22.11
N SER A 91 21.67 11.44 -23.17
CA SER A 91 23.04 11.37 -23.71
C SER A 91 24.05 12.24 -22.95
N SER A 92 23.60 12.99 -21.93
CA SER A 92 24.47 13.81 -21.08
C SER A 92 23.97 13.89 -19.63
N LEU A 93 24.91 14.04 -18.68
CA LEU A 93 24.62 14.23 -17.25
C LEU A 93 23.69 15.43 -17.02
N GLU A 94 23.83 16.52 -17.79
CA GLU A 94 22.93 17.68 -17.72
C GLU A 94 21.48 17.35 -18.11
N SER A 95 21.28 16.55 -19.16
CA SER A 95 19.92 16.14 -19.53
C SER A 95 19.28 15.25 -18.47
N PHE A 96 20.06 14.40 -17.80
CA PHE A 96 19.59 13.61 -16.66
C PHE A 96 19.28 14.51 -15.46
N LEU A 97 20.15 15.45 -15.10
CA LEU A 97 19.91 16.40 -14.01
C LEU A 97 18.65 17.25 -14.26
N ASN A 98 18.37 17.63 -15.50
CA ASN A 98 17.15 18.36 -15.88
C ASN A 98 15.89 17.48 -15.90
N THR A 99 16.01 16.15 -15.91
CA THR A 99 14.88 15.23 -15.68
C THR A 99 14.58 14.99 -14.21
N LEU A 100 15.49 15.36 -13.31
CA LEU A 100 15.25 15.29 -11.87
C LEU A 100 14.36 16.48 -11.47
N PRO A 101 13.25 16.25 -10.76
CA PRO A 101 12.41 17.34 -10.31
C PRO A 101 13.18 18.25 -9.34
N PRO A 102 12.88 19.57 -9.31
CA PRO A 102 13.48 20.50 -8.36
C PRO A 102 13.28 20.05 -6.89
N ASP A 103 12.22 19.28 -6.63
CA ASP A 103 11.88 18.67 -5.35
C ASP A 103 12.89 17.63 -4.83
N LEU A 104 13.81 17.13 -5.66
CA LEU A 104 14.87 16.21 -5.21
C LEU A 104 15.84 16.89 -4.23
N PHE A 105 16.07 18.18 -4.41
CA PHE A 105 16.87 19.01 -3.51
C PHE A 105 16.02 19.78 -2.50
N ASP A 106 14.71 19.48 -2.43
CA ASP A 106 13.88 20.03 -1.37
C ASP A 106 14.38 19.55 -0.01
N GLN A 107 14.39 20.46 0.96
CA GLN A 107 14.92 20.21 2.30
C GLN A 107 14.26 18.97 2.93
N THR A 108 12.96 18.80 2.71
CA THR A 108 12.16 17.68 3.22
C THR A 108 12.62 16.34 2.61
N THR A 109 12.91 16.31 1.31
CA THR A 109 13.41 15.11 0.62
C THR A 109 14.79 14.71 1.12
N LEU A 110 15.68 15.69 1.33
CA LEU A 110 17.02 15.43 1.86
C LEU A 110 16.98 14.94 3.31
N ILE A 111 16.12 15.54 4.14
CA ILE A 111 15.91 15.08 5.52
C ILE A 111 15.32 13.67 5.54
N SER A 112 14.36 13.38 4.64
CA SER A 112 13.78 12.04 4.46
C SER A 112 14.87 11.00 4.17
N LEU A 113 15.68 11.22 3.14
CA LEU A 113 16.77 10.31 2.76
C LEU A 113 17.81 10.17 3.88
N ALA A 114 18.18 11.28 4.53
CA ALA A 114 19.09 11.26 5.67
C ALA A 114 18.53 10.44 6.85
N SER A 115 17.21 10.50 7.10
CA SER A 115 16.55 9.72 8.14
C SER A 115 16.63 8.21 7.85
N THR A 116 16.41 7.79 6.60
CA THR A 116 16.56 6.39 6.19
C THR A 116 18.00 5.89 6.35
N VAL A 117 18.98 6.72 5.98
CA VAL A 117 20.40 6.40 6.20
C VAL A 117 20.71 6.31 7.70
N ALA A 118 20.14 7.20 8.53
CA ALA A 118 20.31 7.15 9.98
C ALA A 118 19.75 5.84 10.58
N ILE A 119 18.60 5.37 10.08
CA ILE A 119 18.03 4.07 10.47
C ILE A 119 18.98 2.92 10.10
N LEU A 120 19.55 2.94 8.89
CA LEU A 120 20.53 1.94 8.47
C LEU A 120 21.81 1.96 9.33
N VAL A 121 22.32 3.15 9.67
CA VAL A 121 23.46 3.31 10.58
C VAL A 121 23.12 2.77 11.96
N ALA A 122 21.91 3.02 12.47
CA ALA A 122 21.46 2.46 13.76
C ALA A 122 21.42 0.93 13.73
N ALA A 123 20.85 0.33 12.68
CA ALA A 123 20.83 -1.11 12.48
C ALA A 123 22.25 -1.72 12.38
N TYR A 124 23.15 -1.05 11.65
CA TYR A 124 24.55 -1.46 11.58
C TYR A 124 25.25 -1.39 12.95
N SER A 125 25.08 -0.30 13.68
CA SER A 125 25.59 -0.12 15.05
C SER A 125 25.07 -1.20 15.99
N LEU A 126 23.77 -1.50 15.95
CA LEU A 126 23.17 -2.61 16.70
C LEU A 126 23.86 -3.95 16.40
N SER A 127 24.19 -4.22 15.13
CA SER A 127 24.92 -5.45 14.77
C SER A 127 26.32 -5.50 15.39
N ARG A 128 27.00 -4.35 15.52
CA ARG A 128 28.34 -4.25 16.11
C ARG A 128 28.31 -4.45 17.62
N LEU A 129 27.22 -4.06 18.27
CA LEU A 129 27.01 -4.23 19.70
C LEU A 129 26.52 -5.64 20.06
N ALA A 130 25.60 -6.20 19.27
CA ALA A 130 24.94 -7.46 19.59
C ALA A 130 25.68 -8.72 19.12
N LEU A 131 26.50 -8.63 18.07
CA LEU A 131 27.10 -9.81 17.42
C LEU A 131 28.62 -9.83 17.55
N ASP A 132 29.15 -10.94 18.05
CA ASP A 132 30.59 -11.20 18.09
C ASP A 132 31.18 -11.31 16.67
N PRO A 133 32.19 -10.49 16.32
CA PRO A 133 32.82 -10.50 15.00
C PRO A 133 33.60 -11.79 14.70
N LYS A 134 34.03 -12.55 15.70
CA LYS A 134 34.82 -13.78 15.49
C LYS A 134 33.95 -14.99 15.18
N THR A 135 32.72 -15.00 15.70
CA THR A 135 31.85 -16.19 15.63
C THR A 135 30.64 -16.02 14.71
N THR A 136 30.33 -14.79 14.29
CA THR A 136 29.20 -14.53 13.39
C THR A 136 29.68 -14.40 11.95
N THR A 137 29.11 -15.18 11.04
CA THR A 137 29.44 -15.09 9.62
C THR A 137 28.93 -13.78 9.00
N SER A 138 29.52 -13.34 7.89
CA SER A 138 29.08 -12.13 7.18
C SER A 138 27.62 -12.23 6.71
N CYS A 139 27.16 -13.42 6.33
CA CYS A 139 25.77 -13.67 5.95
C CYS A 139 24.81 -13.40 7.12
N TYR A 140 25.01 -14.03 8.29
CA TYR A 140 24.14 -13.80 9.45
C TYR A 140 24.23 -12.37 9.99
N ARG A 141 25.39 -11.71 9.83
CA ARG A 141 25.52 -10.28 10.16
C ARG A 141 24.70 -9.41 9.21
N PHE A 142 24.72 -9.69 7.91
CA PHE A 142 23.86 -9.02 6.93
C PHE A 142 22.37 -9.24 7.25
N LEU A 143 21.97 -10.50 7.51
CA LEU A 143 20.59 -10.83 7.88
C LEU A 143 20.16 -10.11 9.17
N PHE A 144 21.03 -10.02 10.17
CA PHE A 144 20.74 -9.24 11.37
C PHE A 144 20.54 -7.76 11.07
N ILE A 145 21.44 -7.15 10.28
CA ILE A 145 21.34 -5.72 9.92
C ILE A 145 20.05 -5.47 9.15
N TRP A 146 19.69 -6.34 8.21
CA TRP A 146 18.43 -6.25 7.49
C TRP A 146 17.23 -6.27 8.43
N HIS A 147 17.09 -7.29 9.28
CA HIS A 147 15.93 -7.38 10.18
C HIS A 147 15.92 -6.28 11.25
N ALA A 148 17.08 -5.77 11.67
CA ALA A 148 17.15 -4.61 12.56
C ALA A 148 16.70 -3.32 11.84
N PHE A 149 17.09 -3.15 10.58
CA PHE A 149 16.65 -2.05 9.72
C PHE A 149 15.14 -2.13 9.48
N ASP A 150 14.65 -3.31 9.09
CA ASP A 150 13.24 -3.64 8.85
C ASP A 150 12.38 -3.32 10.08
N ALA A 151 12.77 -3.81 11.26
CA ALA A 151 12.08 -3.49 12.52
C ALA A 151 12.01 -1.99 12.80
N LEU A 152 13.09 -1.26 12.53
CA LEU A 152 13.11 0.19 12.74
C LEU A 152 12.26 0.94 11.70
N ILE A 153 12.18 0.46 10.46
CA ILE A 153 11.27 1.01 9.45
C ILE A 153 9.82 0.82 9.88
N HIS A 154 9.43 -0.40 10.27
CA HIS A 154 8.09 -0.68 10.75
C HIS A 154 7.74 0.18 11.97
N PHE A 155 8.60 0.26 12.98
CA PHE A 155 8.25 1.03 14.19
C PHE A 155 8.30 2.54 14.00
N CYS A 156 9.30 3.06 13.30
CA CYS A 156 9.50 4.52 13.19
C CYS A 156 8.73 5.12 12.03
N LEU A 157 8.84 4.53 10.84
CA LEU A 157 8.18 5.06 9.66
C LEU A 157 6.73 4.61 9.65
N GLU A 158 6.46 3.32 9.46
CA GLU A 158 5.09 2.82 9.28
C GLU A 158 4.23 3.04 10.54
N GLY A 159 4.83 2.93 11.72
CA GLY A 159 4.19 3.31 12.98
C GLY A 159 3.76 4.79 13.01
N SER A 160 4.56 5.69 12.44
CA SER A 160 4.16 7.10 12.30
C SER A 160 3.07 7.31 11.24
N PHE A 161 3.08 6.55 10.14
CA PHE A 161 1.98 6.56 9.16
C PHE A 161 0.66 6.17 9.83
N LEU A 162 0.64 5.03 10.53
CA LEU A 162 -0.54 4.59 11.27
C LEU A 162 -0.97 5.62 12.31
N TYR A 163 -0.02 6.21 13.05
CA TYR A 163 -0.34 7.29 13.98
C TYR A 163 -1.11 8.41 13.28
N HIS A 164 -0.68 8.85 12.11
CA HIS A 164 -1.38 9.88 11.35
C HIS A 164 -2.75 9.41 10.84
N CYS A 165 -2.88 8.18 10.37
CA CYS A 165 -4.16 7.62 9.93
C CYS A 165 -5.21 7.53 11.04
N PHE A 166 -4.80 7.39 12.31
CA PHE A 166 -5.74 7.27 13.44
C PHE A 166 -5.91 8.55 14.25
N PHE A 167 -4.88 9.40 14.34
CA PHE A 167 -4.86 10.51 15.30
C PHE A 167 -4.73 11.89 14.66
N SER A 168 -4.25 12.00 13.43
CA SER A 168 -4.18 13.27 12.71
C SER A 168 -5.41 13.46 11.83
N SER A 169 -6.16 14.53 12.07
CA SER A 169 -7.37 14.84 11.28
C SER A 169 -7.60 16.34 11.12
N ALA A 170 -8.23 16.71 10.01
CA ALA A 170 -8.61 18.08 9.66
C ALA A 170 -10.06 18.13 9.15
N PRO A 171 -10.85 19.18 9.45
CA PRO A 171 -12.22 19.33 8.92
C PRO A 171 -12.24 19.47 7.40
N LEU A 172 -13.10 18.70 6.74
CA LEU A 172 -13.22 18.69 5.27
C LEU A 172 -13.73 20.03 4.72
N GLY A 173 -14.53 20.79 5.49
CA GLY A 173 -15.16 22.03 5.03
C GLY A 173 -14.21 23.18 4.64
N HIS A 174 -12.91 23.07 4.94
CA HIS A 174 -11.89 24.07 4.58
C HIS A 174 -10.95 23.58 3.46
N LEU A 175 -11.17 22.37 2.93
CA LEU A 175 -10.25 21.69 2.02
C LEU A 175 -10.93 21.53 0.66
N ASP A 176 -10.20 21.74 -0.43
CA ASP A 176 -10.66 21.32 -1.76
C ASP A 176 -10.56 19.78 -1.83
N PRO A 177 -11.67 19.04 -2.01
CA PRO A 177 -11.63 17.59 -2.15
C PRO A 177 -10.77 17.07 -3.30
N LYS A 178 -10.40 17.93 -4.26
CA LYS A 178 -9.48 17.58 -5.36
C LYS A 178 -8.01 17.60 -4.96
N GLU A 179 -7.67 18.27 -3.87
CA GLU A 179 -6.29 18.46 -3.41
C GLU A 179 -5.91 17.52 -2.25
N VAL A 180 -6.88 16.78 -1.71
CA VAL A 180 -6.70 15.86 -0.57
C VAL A 180 -7.09 14.44 -0.95
N PHE A 181 -6.47 13.46 -0.29
CA PHE A 181 -6.90 12.08 -0.34
C PHE A 181 -8.12 11.91 0.57
N VAL A 182 -9.31 11.80 0.00
CA VAL A 182 -10.55 11.72 0.78
C VAL A 182 -10.64 10.38 1.50
N ASP A 183 -11.00 10.42 2.78
CA ASP A 183 -11.15 9.21 3.59
C ASP A 183 -12.27 8.29 3.07
N PRO A 184 -12.15 6.97 3.31
CA PRO A 184 -13.23 6.02 3.10
C PRO A 184 -14.48 6.43 3.87
N TYR A 185 -15.65 6.16 3.29
CA TYR A 185 -16.93 6.48 3.93
C TYR A 185 -17.01 5.90 5.35
N ASN A 186 -17.36 6.75 6.31
CA ASN A 186 -17.55 6.39 7.71
C ASN A 186 -16.28 5.86 8.41
N TYR A 187 -15.09 6.22 7.91
CA TYR A 187 -13.84 5.91 8.59
C TYR A 187 -13.83 6.49 10.01
N LEU A 188 -13.61 5.63 11.00
CA LEU A 188 -13.70 5.93 12.45
C LEU A 188 -15.03 6.60 12.88
N GLY A 189 -16.13 6.36 12.16
CA GLY A 189 -17.42 6.96 12.47
C GLY A 189 -17.53 8.46 12.13
N ARG A 190 -16.65 8.96 11.26
CA ARG A 190 -16.62 10.37 10.81
C ARG A 190 -16.86 10.48 9.32
N ILE A 191 -17.49 11.58 8.91
CA ILE A 191 -17.75 11.93 7.50
C ILE A 191 -17.38 13.39 7.18
N ASP A 192 -17.03 14.17 8.21
CA ASP A 192 -16.80 15.61 8.17
C ASP A 192 -15.31 15.97 8.20
N LYS A 193 -14.43 14.97 8.14
CA LYS A 193 -12.98 15.10 8.32
C LYS A 193 -12.21 14.26 7.31
N VAL A 194 -10.96 14.64 7.14
CA VAL A 194 -9.92 13.81 6.52
C VAL A 194 -8.88 13.44 7.55
N HIS A 195 -8.27 12.26 7.42
CA HIS A 195 -7.20 11.78 8.29
C HIS A 195 -5.89 11.61 7.50
N GLY A 196 -4.83 11.21 8.21
CA GLY A 196 -3.52 10.94 7.63
C GLY A 196 -2.55 12.12 7.71
N ALA A 197 -1.38 11.95 7.10
CA ALA A 197 -0.29 12.92 7.15
C ALA A 197 -0.71 14.28 6.55
N GLN A 198 -1.56 14.26 5.53
CA GLN A 198 -2.11 15.46 4.89
C GLN A 198 -2.85 16.41 5.85
N ALA A 199 -3.38 15.89 6.96
CA ALA A 199 -4.13 16.69 7.92
C ALA A 199 -3.22 17.60 8.79
N VAL A 200 -1.91 17.34 8.81
CA VAL A 200 -0.95 18.03 9.70
C VAL A 200 0.30 18.51 8.98
N ALA A 201 0.61 17.98 7.79
CA ALA A 201 1.73 18.41 6.96
C ALA A 201 1.38 19.71 6.19
N GLY A 202 1.51 20.85 6.89
CA GLY A 202 1.87 22.16 6.31
C GLY A 202 0.93 22.82 5.29
N ARG A 203 -0.14 22.19 4.80
CA ARG A 203 -1.02 22.78 3.77
C ARG A 203 -2.37 23.28 4.25
N PHE A 204 -2.81 22.93 5.46
CA PHE A 204 -4.17 23.21 5.90
C PHE A 204 -4.30 23.67 7.34
N VAL A 205 -3.80 24.90 7.60
CA VAL A 205 -4.08 25.72 8.81
C VAL A 205 -2.98 25.68 9.88
N GLU A 206 -2.35 26.85 10.10
CA GLU A 206 -1.72 27.19 11.38
C GLU A 206 -2.75 27.00 12.52
N GLY A 207 -2.53 26.04 13.41
CA GLY A 207 -3.34 25.88 14.63
C GLY A 207 -4.22 24.61 14.74
N LEU A 208 -4.16 23.71 13.76
CA LEU A 208 -4.74 22.36 13.89
C LEU A 208 -3.64 21.30 14.05
N VAL A 209 -3.22 21.06 15.30
CA VAL A 209 -2.50 19.83 15.67
C VAL A 209 -3.56 18.77 15.99
N GLY A 210 -3.67 17.76 15.12
CA GLY A 210 -4.50 16.58 15.28
C GLY A 210 -3.72 15.45 15.96
N GLY A 211 -4.11 15.13 17.19
CA GLY A 211 -3.64 14.07 18.06
C GLY A 211 -4.03 14.40 19.51
N PRO A 212 -3.92 13.50 20.51
CA PRO A 212 -4.30 13.78 21.91
C PRO A 212 -3.58 14.97 22.57
N ALA A 213 -2.75 15.71 21.85
CA ALA A 213 -2.13 16.98 22.25
C ALA A 213 -3.09 18.19 22.35
N LYS A 214 -4.40 18.02 22.12
CA LYS A 214 -5.42 18.96 22.66
C LYS A 214 -6.11 18.46 23.94
N ALA A 215 -5.60 17.40 24.58
CA ALA A 215 -5.88 17.12 25.98
C ALA A 215 -4.95 17.97 26.85
N GLY A 216 -5.31 19.24 27.00
CA GLY A 216 -4.59 20.21 27.83
C GLY A 216 -3.75 21.16 27.01
N ALA A 217 -4.30 22.36 26.76
CA ALA A 217 -3.50 23.55 26.96
C ALA A 217 -2.98 23.49 28.41
N VAL A 218 -1.83 22.85 28.60
CA VAL A 218 -1.03 23.03 29.81
C VAL A 218 -0.25 24.30 29.53
N ASP A 219 -0.79 25.42 30.02
CA ASP A 219 -0.08 26.69 30.05
C ASP A 219 1.32 26.45 30.68
N GLY A 220 2.38 26.66 29.90
CA GLY A 220 3.74 26.77 30.44
C GLY A 220 4.75 25.66 30.10
N LEU A 221 4.46 24.72 29.21
CA LEU A 221 5.47 23.85 28.59
C LEU A 221 5.29 23.90 27.07
N ASP A 222 6.19 24.57 26.37
CA ASP A 222 6.19 24.67 24.91
C ASP A 222 5.94 23.28 24.30
N GLY A 223 4.86 23.13 23.51
CA GLY A 223 4.55 21.91 22.74
C GLY A 223 5.62 21.53 21.70
N GLY A 224 6.81 22.12 21.77
CA GLY A 224 7.74 22.30 20.68
C GLY A 224 8.62 21.12 20.28
N PHE A 225 8.60 19.96 20.94
CA PHE A 225 9.39 18.79 20.50
C PHE A 225 8.52 17.69 19.89
N LEU A 226 7.51 17.20 20.62
CA LEU A 226 6.60 16.17 20.11
C LEU A 226 5.81 16.67 18.89
N GLU A 227 5.37 17.93 18.90
CA GLU A 227 4.72 18.53 17.74
C GLU A 227 5.65 18.60 16.53
N LYS A 228 6.94 18.91 16.73
CA LYS A 228 7.94 18.91 15.64
C LYS A 228 8.17 17.51 15.10
N ILE A 229 8.20 16.48 15.96
CA ILE A 229 8.30 15.09 15.51
C ILE A 229 7.09 14.73 14.67
N VAL A 230 5.87 14.96 15.18
CA VAL A 230 4.62 14.61 14.49
C VAL A 230 4.51 15.36 13.16
N LYS A 231 4.85 16.65 13.12
CA LYS A 231 4.88 17.42 11.86
C LYS A 231 5.94 16.89 10.90
N GLY A 232 7.14 16.60 11.39
CA GLY A 232 8.24 16.08 10.57
C GLY A 232 7.94 14.70 9.98
N THR A 233 7.31 13.79 10.73
CA THR A 233 6.88 12.49 10.20
C THR A 233 5.74 12.63 9.20
N ALA A 234 4.85 13.60 9.38
CA ALA A 234 3.81 13.88 8.39
C ALA A 234 4.40 14.42 7.08
N GLU A 235 5.33 15.37 7.16
CA GLU A 235 6.03 15.91 6.00
C GLU A 235 6.79 14.82 5.23
N LEU A 236 7.43 13.90 5.96
CA LEU A 236 8.08 12.71 5.40
C LEU A 236 7.10 11.87 4.58
N TRP A 237 5.92 11.57 5.13
CA TRP A 237 4.88 10.82 4.41
C TRP A 237 4.31 11.58 3.23
N MET A 238 4.20 12.91 3.33
CA MET A 238 3.79 13.74 2.18
C MET A 238 4.82 13.77 1.06
N VAL A 239 6.12 13.59 1.35
CA VAL A 239 7.15 13.41 0.31
C VAL A 239 6.91 12.09 -0.43
N TYR A 240 6.69 11.00 0.30
CA TYR A 240 6.38 9.72 -0.34
C TYR A 240 5.04 9.76 -1.09
N ALA A 241 4.06 10.50 -0.57
CA ALA A 241 2.74 10.63 -1.17
C ALA A 241 2.72 11.36 -2.52
N LYS A 242 3.82 12.04 -2.89
CA LYS A 242 4.01 12.55 -4.26
C LYS A 242 4.09 11.40 -5.28
N ALA A 243 4.66 10.27 -4.89
CA ALA A 243 4.76 9.07 -5.72
C ALA A 243 3.53 8.16 -5.58
N ASP A 244 2.95 8.04 -4.38
CA ASP A 244 1.74 7.25 -4.12
C ASP A 244 0.79 7.99 -3.18
N LYS A 245 -0.28 8.56 -3.74
CA LYS A 245 -1.21 9.45 -3.03
C LYS A 245 -1.88 8.82 -1.81
N ARG A 246 -1.98 7.49 -1.77
CA ARG A 246 -2.62 6.76 -0.65
C ARG A 246 -1.91 7.00 0.68
N TRP A 247 -0.60 7.26 0.65
CA TRP A 247 0.22 7.55 1.83
C TRP A 247 0.02 8.95 2.41
N ALA A 248 -0.69 9.84 1.71
CA ALA A 248 -1.11 11.13 2.27
C ALA A 248 -2.25 10.97 3.28
N GLY A 249 -3.14 10.00 3.05
CA GLY A 249 -4.42 9.84 3.74
C GLY A 249 -4.66 8.41 4.22
N VAL A 250 -5.90 7.94 4.10
CA VAL A 250 -6.33 6.63 4.61
C VAL A 250 -6.80 5.75 3.45
N ASP A 251 -5.91 4.91 2.94
CA ASP A 251 -6.32 3.76 2.12
C ASP A 251 -6.50 2.52 3.02
N LEU A 252 -7.68 1.90 3.01
CA LEU A 252 -7.97 0.78 3.91
C LEU A 252 -7.08 -0.44 3.65
N SER A 253 -6.65 -0.66 2.41
CA SER A 253 -5.77 -1.78 2.07
C SER A 253 -4.38 -1.53 2.64
N VAL A 254 -3.83 -0.34 2.41
CA VAL A 254 -2.53 0.07 2.96
C VAL A 254 -2.58 0.07 4.49
N VAL A 255 -3.54 0.76 5.12
CA VAL A 255 -3.66 0.80 6.60
C VAL A 255 -3.79 -0.59 7.20
N SER A 256 -4.53 -1.52 6.56
CA SER A 256 -4.65 -2.90 7.06
C SER A 256 -3.33 -3.68 6.97
N LEU A 257 -2.53 -3.46 5.92
CA LEU A 257 -1.20 -4.06 5.80
C LEU A 257 -0.27 -3.49 6.85
N GLU A 258 -0.24 -2.16 6.99
CA GLU A 258 0.67 -1.48 7.92
C GLU A 258 0.37 -1.85 9.38
N LEU A 259 -0.89 -2.11 9.74
CA LEU A 259 -1.22 -2.66 11.07
C LEU A 259 -0.52 -4.00 11.33
N LEU A 260 -0.43 -4.87 10.32
CA LEU A 260 0.27 -6.16 10.46
C LEU A 260 1.79 -5.97 10.48
N THR A 261 2.35 -5.12 9.62
CA THR A 261 3.80 -4.90 9.60
C THR A 261 4.28 -4.30 10.91
N VAL A 262 3.57 -3.30 11.46
CA VAL A 262 3.94 -2.66 12.73
C VAL A 262 3.73 -3.55 13.95
N PHE A 263 2.58 -4.22 14.07
CA PHE A 263 2.24 -4.98 15.29
C PHE A 263 2.67 -6.44 15.26
N VAL A 264 3.02 -7.00 14.10
CA VAL A 264 3.43 -8.40 13.96
C VAL A 264 4.84 -8.49 13.40
N VAL A 265 5.09 -7.90 12.23
CA VAL A 265 6.37 -8.11 11.53
C VAL A 265 7.54 -7.41 12.23
N GLY A 266 7.39 -6.15 12.65
CA GLY A 266 8.39 -5.40 13.41
C GLY A 266 8.86 -6.14 14.68
N PRO A 267 7.94 -6.60 15.56
CA PRO A 267 8.30 -7.40 16.72
C PRO A 267 8.97 -8.74 16.35
N MET A 268 8.50 -9.41 15.30
CA MET A 268 9.13 -10.64 14.80
C MET A 268 10.55 -10.38 14.25
N ALA A 269 10.80 -9.25 13.60
CA ALA A 269 12.11 -8.88 13.09
C ALA A 269 13.10 -8.63 14.24
N CYS A 270 12.63 -7.98 15.32
CA CYS A 270 13.40 -7.89 16.58
C CYS A 270 13.69 -9.28 17.19
N TRP A 271 12.73 -10.20 17.13
CA TRP A 271 12.95 -11.59 17.56
C TRP A 271 14.01 -12.27 16.68
N VAL A 272 13.98 -12.11 15.36
CA VAL A 272 15.05 -12.62 14.49
C VAL A 272 16.42 -12.10 14.93
N CYS A 273 16.56 -10.80 15.19
CA CYS A 273 17.81 -10.23 15.71
C CYS A 273 18.26 -10.92 17.01
N TYR A 274 17.34 -11.12 17.96
CA TYR A 274 17.61 -11.84 19.20
C TYR A 274 18.08 -13.29 18.94
N ASP A 275 17.40 -14.04 18.07
CA ASP A 275 17.74 -15.42 17.79
C ASP A 275 19.05 -15.57 17.02
N ILE A 276 19.39 -14.64 16.12
CA ILE A 276 20.72 -14.60 15.49
C ILE A 276 21.80 -14.38 16.57
N ALA A 277 21.60 -13.41 17.47
CA ALA A 277 22.56 -13.12 18.54
C ALA A 277 22.75 -14.29 19.52
N LYS A 278 21.68 -15.06 19.77
CA LYS A 278 21.71 -16.25 20.62
C LYS A 278 22.03 -17.55 19.88
N LYS A 279 22.20 -17.52 18.56
CA LYS A 279 22.45 -18.69 17.70
C LYS A 279 21.35 -19.76 17.81
N ASN A 280 20.10 -19.33 17.92
CA ASN A 280 18.95 -20.22 18.00
C ASN A 280 18.51 -20.65 16.59
N SER A 281 18.49 -21.95 16.31
CA SER A 281 18.13 -22.49 14.98
C SER A 281 16.69 -22.19 14.53
N ARG A 282 15.78 -21.83 15.46
CA ARG A 282 14.42 -21.42 15.14
C ARG A 282 14.35 -20.14 14.30
N VAL A 283 15.44 -19.36 14.26
CA VAL A 283 15.57 -18.15 13.44
C VAL A 283 15.16 -18.38 11.98
N ASN A 284 15.50 -19.53 11.41
CA ASN A 284 15.21 -19.85 10.01
C ASN A 284 13.71 -19.92 9.73
N ILE A 285 12.91 -20.39 10.69
CA ILE A 285 11.45 -20.46 10.55
C ILE A 285 10.87 -19.04 10.58
N ILE A 286 11.28 -18.23 11.55
CA ILE A 286 10.78 -16.86 11.72
C ILE A 286 11.18 -15.99 10.51
N MET A 287 12.41 -16.13 10.03
CA MET A 287 12.90 -15.45 8.82
C MET A 287 12.05 -15.76 7.58
N ILE A 288 11.67 -17.02 7.36
CA ILE A 288 10.78 -17.40 6.24
C ILE A 288 9.39 -16.79 6.42
N MET A 289 8.84 -16.79 7.64
CA MET A 289 7.53 -16.20 7.92
C MET A 289 7.50 -14.70 7.62
N ILE A 290 8.49 -13.94 8.12
CA ILE A 290 8.65 -12.51 7.86
C ILE A 290 8.81 -12.27 6.37
N ALA A 291 9.76 -12.95 5.73
CA ALA A 291 10.03 -12.73 4.31
C ALA A 291 8.82 -13.02 3.41
N THR A 292 7.99 -14.01 3.78
CA THR A 292 6.74 -14.28 3.07
C THR A 292 5.73 -13.16 3.27
N ALA A 293 5.62 -12.64 4.50
CA ALA A 293 4.74 -11.51 4.81
C ALA A 293 5.15 -10.24 4.05
N GLU A 294 6.45 -9.93 3.97
CA GLU A 294 6.96 -8.77 3.24
C GLU A 294 6.69 -8.83 1.73
N ILE A 295 6.97 -9.99 1.11
CA ILE A 295 6.70 -10.18 -0.32
C ILE A 295 5.19 -10.09 -0.60
N TYR A 296 4.37 -10.68 0.27
CA TYR A 296 2.92 -10.61 0.15
C TYR A 296 2.39 -9.18 0.38
N GLY A 297 2.93 -8.46 1.36
CA GLY A 297 2.59 -7.07 1.65
C GLY A 297 2.89 -6.18 0.44
N GLY A 298 4.11 -6.27 -0.12
CA GLY A 298 4.47 -5.56 -1.34
C GLY A 298 3.55 -5.90 -2.52
N TRP A 299 3.16 -7.17 -2.68
CA TRP A 299 2.17 -7.56 -3.68
C TRP A 299 0.82 -6.88 -3.45
N MET A 300 0.32 -6.87 -2.21
CA MET A 300 -0.97 -6.26 -1.87
C MET A 300 -0.95 -4.72 -1.93
N THR A 301 0.22 -4.08 -1.84
CA THR A 301 0.37 -2.64 -2.05
C THR A 301 0.23 -2.26 -3.52
N PHE A 302 0.78 -3.06 -4.46
CA PHE A 302 0.85 -2.71 -5.89
C PHE A 302 -0.18 -3.41 -6.77
N CYS A 303 -0.55 -4.66 -6.48
CA CYS A 303 -1.48 -5.41 -7.32
C CYS A 303 -2.85 -4.71 -7.42
N PRO A 304 -3.47 -4.21 -6.33
CA PRO A 304 -4.71 -3.44 -6.45
C PRO A 304 -4.57 -2.22 -7.35
N GLU A 305 -3.45 -1.47 -7.25
CA GLU A 305 -3.19 -0.33 -8.14
C GLU A 305 -3.11 -0.76 -9.60
N TRP A 306 -2.38 -1.83 -9.90
CA TRP A 306 -2.30 -2.33 -11.28
C TRP A 306 -3.67 -2.71 -11.84
N LEU A 307 -4.56 -3.27 -11.02
CA LEU A 307 -5.92 -3.64 -11.42
C LEU A 307 -6.82 -2.44 -11.69
N VAL A 308 -6.58 -1.30 -11.04
CA VAL A 308 -7.34 -0.05 -11.26
C VAL A 308 -6.65 0.92 -12.21
N GLY A 309 -5.51 0.54 -12.80
CA GLY A 309 -4.78 1.38 -13.75
C GLY A 309 -3.85 2.41 -13.09
N SER A 310 -3.38 2.12 -11.87
CA SER A 310 -2.39 2.90 -11.10
C SER A 310 -2.80 4.35 -10.86
N VAL A 311 -4.08 4.58 -10.55
CA VAL A 311 -4.66 5.94 -10.42
C VAL A 311 -4.04 6.76 -9.28
N ASN A 312 -3.48 6.09 -8.27
CA ASN A 312 -2.85 6.76 -7.14
C ASN A 312 -1.33 6.93 -7.31
N LEU A 313 -0.72 6.20 -8.25
CA LEU A 313 0.72 6.19 -8.47
C LEU A 313 1.11 7.22 -9.55
N ASP A 314 2.10 8.06 -9.26
CA ASP A 314 2.72 8.90 -10.29
C ASP A 314 3.91 8.17 -10.93
N THR A 315 3.66 7.56 -12.08
CA THR A 315 4.68 6.87 -12.88
C THR A 315 5.28 7.76 -13.98
N SER A 316 4.88 9.03 -14.06
CA SER A 316 5.34 9.94 -15.12
C SER A 316 6.71 10.54 -14.81
N ASN A 317 7.02 10.71 -13.53
CA ASN A 317 8.30 11.20 -13.06
C ASN A 317 9.30 10.05 -12.88
N TRP A 318 10.51 10.21 -13.43
CA TRP A 318 11.56 9.18 -13.36
C TRP A 318 11.93 8.83 -11.91
N MET A 319 12.04 9.83 -11.03
CA MET A 319 12.41 9.62 -9.64
C MET A 319 11.31 8.89 -8.87
N TYR A 320 10.05 9.26 -9.07
CA TYR A 320 8.94 8.58 -8.41
C TYR A 320 8.84 7.13 -8.87
N LEU A 321 8.92 6.88 -10.17
CA LEU A 321 8.85 5.52 -10.70
C LEU A 321 10.03 4.65 -10.26
N TRP A 322 11.26 5.10 -10.51
CA TRP A 322 12.44 4.24 -10.37
C TRP A 322 13.05 4.25 -8.98
N LEU A 323 13.08 5.39 -8.31
CA LEU A 323 13.67 5.49 -6.97
C LEU A 323 12.64 5.18 -5.89
N TYR A 324 11.48 5.84 -5.91
CA TYR A 324 10.51 5.74 -4.82
C TYR A 324 9.70 4.44 -4.90
N LEU A 325 9.11 4.17 -6.07
CA LEU A 325 8.26 3.01 -6.26
C LEU A 325 9.08 1.75 -6.54
N THR A 326 10.04 1.78 -7.46
CA THR A 326 10.77 0.54 -7.84
C THR A 326 11.91 0.19 -6.88
N PHE A 327 12.84 1.11 -6.61
CA PHE A 327 14.03 0.77 -5.83
C PHE A 327 13.71 0.48 -4.37
N PHE A 328 13.06 1.41 -3.65
CA PHE A 328 12.79 1.20 -2.23
C PHE A 328 11.91 -0.03 -2.00
N ASN A 329 10.77 -0.17 -2.69
CA ASN A 329 9.95 -1.38 -2.53
C ASN A 329 10.62 -2.65 -3.07
N GLY A 330 11.46 -2.54 -4.10
CA GLY A 330 12.23 -3.67 -4.63
C GLY A 330 13.17 -4.30 -3.60
N LEU A 331 13.66 -3.53 -2.62
CA LEU A 331 14.45 -4.07 -1.50
C LEU A 331 13.65 -5.08 -0.67
N TRP A 332 12.37 -4.80 -0.41
CA TRP A 332 11.42 -5.68 0.28
C TRP A 332 10.91 -6.85 -0.58
N VAL A 333 11.39 -6.98 -1.81
CA VAL A 333 11.20 -8.19 -2.62
C VAL A 333 12.49 -8.99 -2.67
N VAL A 334 13.60 -8.36 -3.06
CA VAL A 334 14.87 -9.04 -3.32
C VAL A 334 15.50 -9.57 -2.04
N ILE A 335 15.52 -8.78 -0.97
CA ILE A 335 16.16 -9.19 0.28
C ILE A 335 15.34 -10.28 0.98
N PRO A 336 14.01 -10.17 1.13
CA PRO A 336 13.18 -11.28 1.60
C PRO A 336 13.32 -12.57 0.77
N ALA A 337 13.41 -12.48 -0.55
CA ALA A 337 13.68 -13.66 -1.39
C ALA A 337 15.04 -14.31 -1.06
N TYR A 338 16.07 -13.49 -0.84
CA TYR A 338 17.38 -13.96 -0.38
C TYR A 338 17.32 -14.58 1.03
N VAL A 339 16.55 -13.98 1.95
CA VAL A 339 16.32 -14.52 3.30
C VAL A 339 15.70 -15.92 3.23
N ILE A 340 14.67 -16.11 2.39
CA ILE A 340 14.04 -17.42 2.16
C ILE A 340 15.06 -18.41 1.61
N TYR A 341 15.87 -18.01 0.63
CA TYR A 341 16.91 -18.86 0.06
C TYR A 341 17.90 -19.36 1.12
N VAL A 342 18.44 -18.46 1.96
CA VAL A 342 19.39 -18.83 3.03
C VAL A 342 18.73 -19.71 4.08
N ALA A 343 17.58 -19.28 4.61
CA ALA A 343 16.88 -20.00 5.68
C ALA A 343 16.44 -21.40 5.25
N SER A 344 15.96 -21.54 4.00
CA SER A 344 15.58 -22.84 3.45
C SER A 344 16.80 -23.74 3.29
N GLY A 345 17.94 -23.20 2.85
CA GLY A 345 19.22 -23.91 2.76
C GLY A 345 19.62 -24.56 4.09
N GLU A 346 19.63 -23.78 5.15
CA GLU A 346 19.97 -24.21 6.51
C GLU A 346 19.02 -25.32 7.02
N ILE A 347 17.72 -25.17 6.77
CA ILE A 347 16.72 -26.19 7.14
C ILE A 347 16.95 -27.49 6.36
N MET A 348 17.19 -27.40 5.05
CA MET A 348 17.45 -28.58 4.21
C MET A 348 18.72 -29.30 4.64
N ASP A 349 19.79 -28.57 4.98
CA ASP A 349 21.04 -29.17 5.45
C ASP A 349 20.88 -29.86 6.80
N ALA A 350 20.09 -29.30 7.72
CA ALA A 350 19.74 -29.96 8.97
C ALA A 350 19.01 -31.30 8.74
N PHE A 351 18.10 -31.36 7.75
CA PHE A 351 17.44 -32.62 7.38
C PHE A 351 18.41 -33.66 6.79
N LYS A 352 19.35 -33.24 5.93
CA LYS A 352 20.38 -34.16 5.39
C LYS A 352 21.23 -34.78 6.51
N VAL A 353 21.64 -33.98 7.50
CA VAL A 353 22.41 -34.46 8.66
C VAL A 353 21.59 -35.46 9.48
N ARG A 354 20.31 -35.17 9.73
CA ARG A 354 19.40 -36.08 10.43
C ARG A 354 19.24 -37.41 9.70
N ASP A 355 19.09 -37.38 8.39
CA ASP A 355 18.92 -38.58 7.56
C ASP A 355 20.19 -39.43 7.54
N ALA A 356 21.37 -38.81 7.48
CA ALA A 356 22.65 -39.49 7.58
C ALA A 356 22.80 -40.19 8.95
N ALA A 357 22.48 -39.48 10.04
CA ALA A 357 22.52 -40.06 11.39
C ALA A 357 21.54 -41.24 11.55
N ALA A 358 20.34 -41.14 10.97
CA ALA A 358 19.35 -42.22 10.98
C ALA A 358 19.83 -43.47 10.21
N LYS A 359 20.56 -43.29 9.10
CA LYS A 359 21.16 -44.42 8.36
C LYS A 359 22.24 -45.13 9.17
N VAL A 360 23.14 -44.38 9.82
CA VAL A 360 24.19 -44.95 10.69
C VAL A 360 23.58 -45.76 11.83
N LYS A 361 22.50 -45.26 12.45
CA LYS A 361 21.80 -45.99 13.52
C LYS A 361 21.17 -47.31 13.05
N LYS A 362 20.78 -47.42 11.78
CA LYS A 362 20.21 -48.66 11.21
C LYS A 362 21.28 -49.70 10.81
N SER A 363 22.54 -49.27 10.65
CA SER A 363 23.66 -50.16 10.31
C SER A 363 24.40 -50.72 11.54
N LEU A 364 24.08 -50.23 12.74
CA LEU A 364 24.50 -50.76 14.03
C LEU A 364 23.43 -51.69 14.58
#